data_AF-A0A3S2WCL3-F1
#
_entry.id   AF-A0A3S2WCL3-F1
#
_cell.length_a   1.000
_cell.length_b   1.000
_cell.length_c   1.000
_cell.angle_alpha   90.00
_cell.angle_beta   90.00
_cell.angle_gamma   90.00
#
_symmetry.space_group_name_H-M   'P 1'
#
loop_
_entity.id
_entity.type
_entity.pdbx_description
1 polymer ?
#
loop_
_entity_poly.entity_id
_entity_poly.type
_entity_poly.pdbx_seq_one_letter_code
_entity_poly.pdbx_strand_id
1 'polypeptide(L)' 'MSKHCPNCKGPLQDFRPANDREKAHLVNKEQLKWADAHSYWRCQGNEGKCRWIQPHLNQSKGTTLPESIDD' A
#
# COMPACT_ATOMS: atom_id res chain seq x y z
N MET A 1 5.11 -3.72 12.08
CA MET A 1 4.37 -2.67 12.81
C MET A 1 2.94 -2.79 12.36
N SER A 2 2.04 -3.22 13.25
CA SER A 2 0.69 -3.60 12.85
C SER A 2 -0.24 -2.38 12.89
N LYS A 3 -0.88 -2.03 11.77
CA LYS A 3 -1.84 -0.91 11.65
C LYS A 3 -3.17 -1.40 11.10
N HIS A 4 -4.22 -0.58 11.23
CA HIS A 4 -5.51 -0.92 10.65
C HIS A 4 -5.48 -0.79 9.13
N CYS A 5 -6.01 -1.80 8.41
CA CYS A 5 -6.16 -1.77 6.96
C CYS A 5 -7.63 -1.51 6.61
N PRO A 6 -8.00 -0.29 6.18
CA PRO A 6 -9.40 0.11 6.02
C PRO A 6 -10.18 -0.83 5.10
N ASN A 7 -9.52 -1.30 4.02
CA ASN A 7 -10.17 -2.09 2.99
C ASN A 7 -10.10 -3.61 3.20
N CYS A 8 -9.38 -4.07 4.21
CA CYS A 8 -9.15 -5.50 4.47
C CYS A 8 -9.77 -5.98 5.77
N LYS A 9 -10.73 -5.21 6.31
CA LYS A 9 -11.62 -5.49 7.45
C LYS A 9 -11.09 -6.61 8.36
N GLY A 10 -10.39 -6.25 9.42
CA GLY A 10 -9.79 -7.21 10.33
C GLY A 10 -8.99 -6.56 11.46
N PRO A 11 -8.35 -7.36 12.32
CA PRO A 11 -7.45 -6.85 13.36
C PRO A 11 -6.27 -6.08 12.74
N LEU A 12 -5.43 -5.47 13.58
CA LEU A 12 -4.19 -4.82 13.14
C LEU A 12 -3.38 -5.78 12.27
N GLN A 13 -3.03 -5.34 11.05
CA GLN A 13 -2.28 -6.14 10.08
C GLN A 13 -0.88 -5.58 9.95
N ASP A 14 0.08 -6.45 9.62
CA ASP A 14 1.41 -6.01 9.25
C ASP A 14 1.43 -5.30 7.90
N PHE A 15 2.40 -4.41 7.80
CA PHE A 15 2.67 -3.64 6.61
C PHE A 15 4.10 -3.93 6.18
N ARG A 16 4.29 -4.12 4.87
CA ARG A 16 5.60 -4.13 4.25
C ARG A 16 5.82 -2.86 3.43
N PRO A 17 7.08 -2.44 3.21
CA PRO A 17 7.36 -1.40 2.24
C PRO A 17 6.78 -1.74 0.85
N ALA A 18 6.38 -0.71 0.12
CA ALA A 18 6.01 -0.85 -1.28
C ALA A 18 7.20 -1.41 -2.08
N ASN A 19 6.94 -2.36 -2.97
CA ASN A 19 7.94 -2.84 -3.93
C ASN A 19 8.03 -1.88 -5.14
N ASP A 20 8.98 -2.11 -6.05
CA ASP A 20 9.20 -1.16 -7.14
C ASP A 20 8.06 -1.10 -8.17
N ARG A 21 7.31 -2.19 -8.37
CA ARG A 21 6.09 -2.18 -9.21
C ARG A 21 4.98 -1.33 -8.58
N GLU A 22 4.77 -1.48 -7.28
CA GLU A 22 3.80 -0.70 -6.51
C GLU A 22 4.18 0.78 -6.50
N LYS A 23 5.46 1.10 -6.29
CA LYS A 23 5.98 2.47 -6.40
C LYS A 23 5.79 3.02 -7.82
N ALA A 24 6.10 2.24 -8.85
CA ALA A 24 5.91 2.67 -10.24
C ALA A 24 4.43 2.96 -10.54
N HIS A 25 3.51 2.17 -10.01
CA HIS A 25 2.09 2.45 -10.14
C HIS A 25 1.71 3.77 -9.43
N LEU A 26 2.15 3.95 -8.19
CA LEU A 26 1.93 5.18 -7.42
C LEU A 26 2.47 6.42 -8.14
N VAL A 27 3.65 6.33 -8.75
CA VAL A 27 4.24 7.44 -9.51
C VAL A 27 3.47 7.72 -10.81
N ASN A 28 3.13 6.68 -11.57
CA ASN A 28 2.50 6.84 -12.88
C ASN A 28 1.00 7.16 -12.81
N LYS A 29 0.28 6.60 -11.84
CA LYS A 29 -1.18 6.73 -11.73
C LYS A 29 -1.60 7.77 -10.71
N GLU A 30 -0.97 7.80 -9.55
CA GLU A 30 -1.29 8.76 -8.48
C GLU A 30 -0.46 10.05 -8.60
N GLN A 31 0.37 10.18 -9.65
CA GLN A 31 1.23 11.33 -9.92
C GLN A 31 2.14 11.70 -8.73
N LEU A 32 2.53 10.69 -7.95
CA LEU A 32 3.44 10.87 -6.83
C LEU A 32 4.88 11.03 -7.32
N LYS A 33 5.71 11.76 -6.58
CA LYS A 33 7.16 11.72 -6.83
C LYS A 33 7.70 10.37 -6.38
N TRP A 34 8.74 9.90 -7.07
CA TRP A 34 9.39 8.63 -6.71
C TRP A 34 9.87 8.61 -5.25
N ALA A 35 10.39 9.74 -4.75
CA ALA A 35 10.79 9.89 -3.34
C ALA A 35 9.61 9.73 -2.37
N ASP A 36 8.42 10.23 -2.72
CA ASP A 36 7.24 10.11 -1.87
C ASP A 36 6.73 8.66 -1.84
N ALA A 37 6.82 7.94 -2.97
CA ALA A 37 6.43 6.53 -3.07
C ALA A 37 7.25 5.61 -2.14
N HIS A 38 8.46 6.00 -1.72
CA HIS A 38 9.26 5.23 -0.74
C HIS A 38 8.64 5.21 0.65
N SER A 39 7.81 6.21 0.96
CA SER A 39 7.10 6.30 2.23
C SER A 39 5.82 5.45 2.25
N TYR A 40 5.47 4.78 1.13
CA TYR A 40 4.28 3.95 1.02
C TYR A 40 4.54 2.50 1.43
N TRP A 41 3.55 1.92 2.09
CA TRP A 41 3.58 0.58 2.66
C TRP A 41 2.30 -0.16 2.30
N ARG A 42 2.44 -1.41 1.87
CA ARG A 42 1.32 -2.29 1.52
C ARG A 42 0.93 -3.15 2.72
N CYS A 43 -0.36 -3.22 2.97
CA CYS A 43 -0.94 -4.11 3.97
C CYS A 43 -0.75 -5.57 3.57
N GLN A 44 -0.30 -6.41 4.51
CA GLN A 44 -0.14 -7.85 4.31
C GLN A 44 -1.32 -8.68 4.84
N GLY A 45 -2.42 -8.01 5.20
CA GLY A 45 -3.63 -8.70 5.66
C GLY A 45 -4.20 -9.65 4.61
N ASN A 46 -4.99 -10.62 5.09
CA ASN A 46 -5.55 -11.68 4.26
C ASN A 46 -4.47 -12.43 3.45
N GLU A 47 -3.36 -12.81 4.10
CA GLU A 47 -2.23 -13.53 3.48
C GLU A 47 -1.60 -12.78 2.30
N GLY A 48 -1.48 -11.45 2.39
CA GLY A 48 -0.93 -10.63 1.30
C GLY A 48 -1.91 -10.32 0.15
N LYS A 49 -3.14 -10.85 0.20
CA LYS A 49 -4.21 -10.52 -0.77
C LYS A 49 -4.75 -9.11 -0.59
N CYS A 50 -4.45 -8.47 0.55
CA CYS A 50 -4.80 -7.08 0.76
C CYS A 50 -4.00 -6.17 -0.18
N ARG A 51 -4.73 -5.41 -1.00
CA ARG A 51 -4.16 -4.46 -1.97
C ARG A 51 -4.13 -3.02 -1.45
N TRP A 52 -4.49 -2.81 -0.19
CA TRP A 52 -4.40 -1.49 0.42
C TRP A 52 -2.94 -1.06 0.60
N ILE A 53 -2.61 0.10 0.06
CA ILE A 53 -1.30 0.73 0.17
C ILE A 53 -1.46 2.15 0.70
N GLN A 54 -0.61 2.59 1.62
CA GLN A 54 -0.70 3.92 2.20
C GLN A 54 0.66 4.44 2.66
N PRO A 55 0.84 5.77 2.76
CA PRO A 55 1.98 6.33 3.47
C PRO A 55 2.03 5.84 4.91
N HIS A 56 3.23 5.54 5.42
CA HIS A 56 3.41 5.06 6.79
C HIS A 56 2.76 6.00 7.83
N LEU A 57 2.86 7.32 7.61
CA LEU A 57 2.41 8.35 8.56
C LEU A 57 1.03 8.95 8.23
N ASN A 58 0.41 8.61 7.09
CA ASN A 58 -0.84 9.23 6.68
C ASN A 58 -1.75 8.24 5.94
N GLN A 59 -2.59 7.55 6.70
CA GLN A 59 -3.56 6.57 6.19
C GLN A 59 -4.59 7.19 5.23
N SER A 60 -4.97 8.46 5.41
CA SER A 60 -5.98 9.13 4.59
C SER A 60 -5.55 9.33 3.14
N LYS A 61 -4.25 9.20 2.83
CA LYS A 61 -3.70 9.21 1.47
C LYS A 61 -3.46 7.81 0.90
N GLY A 62 -3.96 6.79 1.57
CA GLY A 62 -3.92 5.42 1.07
C GLY A 62 -4.88 5.21 -0.09
N THR A 63 -4.57 4.21 -0.90
CA THR A 63 -5.37 3.78 -2.04
C THR A 63 -5.35 2.26 -2.14
N THR A 64 -6.15 1.70 -3.04
CA THR A 64 -6.18 0.25 -3.31
C THR A 64 -5.51 0.00 -4.65
N LEU A 65 -4.48 -0.84 -4.62
CA LEU A 65 -3.78 -1.27 -5.83
C LEU A 65 -4.70 -2.14 -6.71
N PRO A 66 -4.58 -2.04 -8.04
CA PRO A 66 -5.26 -2.96 -8.94
C PRO A 66 -4.73 -4.39 -8.80
N GLU A 67 -5.54 -5.35 -9.24
CA GLU A 67 -5.21 -6.79 -9.21
C GLU A 67 -3.98 -7.13 -10.07
N SER A 68 -3.75 -6.34 -11.12
CA SER A 68 -2.69 -6.54 -12.10
C SER A 68 -1.27 -6.20 -11.61
N ILE A 69 -1.10 -5.75 -10.35
CA ILE A 69 0.22 -5.45 -9.78
C ILE A 69 0.90 -6.67 -9.15
N ASP A 70 0.14 -7.73 -8.90
CA ASP A 70 0.61 -8.94 -8.22
C ASP A 70 1.22 -10.01 -9.15
N ASP A 71 1.30 -9.74 -10.47
CA ASP A 71 1.90 -10.60 -11.52
C ASP A 71 3.33 -10.18 -11.86
#